data_AF-A0A7W4W6J5-F1
#
_entry.id   AF-A0A7W4W6J5-F1
#
_cell.length_a   1.000
_cell.length_b   1.000
_cell.length_c   1.000
_cell.angle_alpha   90.00
_cell.angle_beta   90.00
_cell.angle_gamma   90.00
#
_symmetry.space_group_name_H-M   'P 1'
#
loop_
_entity.id
_entity.type
_entity.pdbx_description
1 polymer ?
#
loop_
_entity_poly.entity_id
_entity_poly.type
_entity_poly.pdbx_seq_one_letter_code
_entity_poly.pdbx_strand_id
1 'polypeptide(L)'
;MKQRIKAAAAQIHVGSDIETNLSSCLRVLDKAAEQNPNLVVLPEFCNHLSWYDDADHCYRVSLQLDGDFLKTIAAKAREIKAYVVIGVTLQREGGKVSGSNLLYSPEGELLGLSDKQVLIGHENDFLERATEPGAVIDTELGRVGLYMCMDGVINETPRCLALRGADILLNSLNSFAPDEGNLHIPVRAAENKAFVVAANKVGPLVPEAMMEGISAATNIPVEFLNGAGESQIVAPDGTVLAMAETREEEVVFAEIEVAQARSKQRPDGTDIFKSRRPELYGVLGENPASHEPLTFKGATDLPSALIQLDDISSQSEAVSAVKSAVESGAKLVALPGLCGISNAESEQALLESKAVIAALAEVAGEALITTSLVLPAEGGRQHCAVAIGASGLVAQQGQVHFSERFSWSVLSDGFTVAETEFGCLGLLCSDDSIYPEAFRLVAMQGADVVSVPLIPLERWELTTGLIERAAENRVNLLAAMQPSDLGVGFGAALHEDFTIFGEWKTRTFDGVLTRPMLTHANKSSAVTPVVLHPKNAENKVVSHRTHVIDNRPWHLLEPMLASAPNV
;
A
#
# COMPACT_ATOMS: atom_id res chain seq x y z
N MET A 1 4.87 30.84 2.09
CA MET A 1 5.00 29.38 2.22
C MET A 1 6.43 29.04 2.61
N LYS A 2 6.62 28.24 3.66
CA LYS A 2 7.94 27.84 4.15
C LYS A 2 8.54 26.78 3.22
N GLN A 3 9.81 26.94 2.83
CA GLN A 3 10.51 25.94 2.00
C GLN A 3 10.97 24.74 2.80
N ARG A 4 11.36 24.95 4.06
CA ARG A 4 11.71 23.90 5.02
C ARG A 4 10.84 24.03 6.25
N ILE A 5 10.36 22.90 6.75
CA ILE A 5 9.56 22.83 7.96
C ILE A 5 10.09 21.72 8.86
N LYS A 6 10.00 21.93 10.17
CA LYS A 6 10.23 20.89 11.16
C LYS A 6 8.91 20.19 11.47
N ALA A 7 8.78 18.94 11.03
CA ALA A 7 7.65 18.09 11.37
C ALA A 7 7.95 17.25 12.61
N ALA A 8 6.91 16.94 13.37
CA ALA A 8 6.98 16.05 14.51
C ALA A 8 5.85 15.02 14.45
N ALA A 9 6.19 13.76 14.73
CA ALA A 9 5.23 12.69 14.96
C ALA A 9 5.30 12.29 16.44
N ALA A 10 4.17 12.35 17.13
CA ALA A 10 4.08 12.13 18.57
C ALA A 10 3.37 10.82 18.89
N GLN A 11 4.02 10.01 19.71
CA GLN A 11 3.59 8.69 20.13
C GLN A 11 3.16 8.73 21.59
N ILE A 12 1.92 8.35 21.87
CA ILE A 12 1.36 8.40 23.23
C ILE A 12 0.58 7.15 23.58
N HIS A 13 0.47 6.88 24.87
CA HIS A 13 -0.50 5.93 25.41
C HIS A 13 -1.84 6.64 25.64
N VAL A 14 -2.92 5.99 25.22
CA VAL A 14 -4.30 6.45 25.41
C VAL A 14 -5.09 5.33 26.08
N GLY A 15 -5.70 5.63 27.23
CA GLY A 15 -6.57 4.71 27.97
C GLY A 15 -8.06 5.04 27.83
N SER A 16 -8.87 4.61 28.79
CA SER A 16 -10.33 4.85 28.80
C SER A 16 -10.76 6.12 29.55
N ASP A 17 -9.84 6.82 30.22
CA ASP A 17 -10.14 8.05 30.95
C ASP A 17 -9.82 9.30 30.13
N ILE A 18 -10.84 10.07 29.77
CA ILE A 18 -10.74 11.20 28.84
C ILE A 18 -9.84 12.33 29.39
N GLU A 19 -9.90 12.60 30.69
CA GLU A 19 -9.12 13.67 31.33
C GLU A 19 -7.62 13.32 31.39
N THR A 20 -7.32 12.06 31.71
CA THR A 20 -5.95 11.52 31.67
C THR A 20 -5.41 11.56 30.24
N ASN A 21 -6.22 11.18 29.26
CA ASN A 21 -5.83 11.20 27.85
C ASN A 21 -5.56 12.63 27.34
N LEU A 22 -6.38 13.61 27.74
CA LEU A 22 -6.11 15.03 27.46
C LEU A 22 -4.76 15.44 28.05
N SER A 23 -4.50 15.06 29.30
CA SER A 23 -3.24 15.36 29.99
C SER A 23 -2.04 14.74 29.27
N SER A 24 -2.15 13.52 28.73
CA SER A 24 -1.13 12.90 27.89
C SER A 24 -0.89 13.67 26.59
N CYS A 25 -1.97 14.10 25.91
CA CYS A 25 -1.87 14.92 24.71
C CYS A 25 -1.14 16.25 24.98
N LEU A 26 -1.47 16.94 26.08
CA LEU A 26 -0.83 18.21 26.44
C LEU A 26 0.64 18.01 26.80
N ARG A 27 0.96 16.96 27.57
CA ARG A 27 2.34 16.64 27.95
C ARG A 27 3.22 16.33 26.74
N VAL A 28 2.72 15.59 25.75
CA VAL A 28 3.49 15.29 24.54
C VAL A 28 3.63 16.52 23.65
N LEU A 29 2.62 17.39 23.58
CA LEU A 29 2.71 18.67 22.88
C LEU A 29 3.71 19.62 23.53
N ASP A 30 3.78 19.67 24.86
CA ASP A 30 4.81 20.42 25.60
C ASP A 30 6.21 19.86 25.29
N LYS A 31 6.35 18.53 25.23
CA LYS A 31 7.61 17.90 24.83
C LYS A 31 8.00 18.24 23.40
N ALA A 32 7.03 18.23 22.48
CA ALA A 32 7.23 18.63 21.10
C ALA A 32 7.69 20.09 21.00
N ALA A 33 7.08 20.99 21.79
CA ALA A 33 7.36 22.42 21.80
C ALA A 33 8.82 22.75 22.15
N GLU A 34 9.53 21.90 22.89
CA GLU A 34 10.96 22.06 23.19
C GLU A 34 11.81 22.20 21.90
N GLN A 35 11.36 21.62 20.78
CA GLN A 35 12.05 21.69 19.49
C GLN A 35 11.48 22.73 18.52
N ASN A 36 10.47 23.50 18.93
CA ASN A 36 9.77 24.50 18.11
C ASN A 36 9.33 23.96 16.72
N PRO A 37 8.57 22.84 16.67
CA PRO A 37 8.10 22.27 15.41
C PRO A 37 7.13 23.21 14.72
N ASN A 38 7.02 23.08 13.40
CA ASN A 38 5.98 23.76 12.64
C ASN A 38 4.69 22.94 12.58
N LEU A 39 4.80 21.62 12.66
CA LEU A 39 3.70 20.67 12.56
C LEU A 39 3.91 19.55 13.59
N VAL A 40 2.87 19.19 14.33
CA VAL A 40 2.83 18.01 15.22
C VAL A 40 1.61 17.17 14.87
N VAL A 41 1.81 15.88 14.60
CA VAL A 41 0.72 14.91 14.41
C VAL A 41 0.61 14.04 15.66
N LEU A 42 -0.60 13.96 16.21
CA LEU A 42 -0.98 13.04 17.30
C LEU A 42 -1.68 11.78 16.76
N PRO A 43 -1.71 10.68 17.53
CA PRO A 43 -2.33 9.43 17.09
C PRO A 43 -3.86 9.50 16.89
N GLU A 44 -4.42 8.40 16.39
CA GLU A 44 -5.87 8.23 16.23
C GLU A 44 -6.55 8.02 17.61
N PHE A 45 -7.82 8.40 17.75
CA PHE A 45 -8.61 8.22 18.99
C PHE A 45 -7.88 8.65 20.26
N CYS A 46 -7.34 9.86 20.29
CA CYS A 46 -6.64 10.44 21.44
C CYS A 46 -7.55 10.71 22.65
N ASN A 47 -8.87 10.66 22.50
CA ASN A 47 -9.82 10.90 23.60
C ASN A 47 -10.16 9.63 24.39
N HIS A 48 -10.20 8.47 23.74
CA HIS A 48 -10.63 7.20 24.33
C HIS A 48 -10.17 6.01 23.46
N LEU A 49 -10.02 4.82 24.04
CA LEU A 49 -9.82 3.59 23.27
C LEU A 49 -10.96 3.34 22.27
N SER A 50 -10.68 2.71 21.13
CA SER A 50 -11.71 2.27 20.17
C SER A 50 -12.40 0.98 20.62
N TRP A 51 -12.89 0.97 21.86
CA TRP A 51 -13.53 -0.15 22.52
C TRP A 51 -14.76 0.34 23.29
N TYR A 52 -15.94 -0.13 22.89
CA TYR A 52 -17.22 0.37 23.37
C TYR A 52 -18.12 -0.79 23.79
N ASP A 53 -18.89 -0.63 24.87
CA ASP A 53 -19.83 -1.68 25.31
C ASP A 53 -21.09 -1.71 24.43
N ASP A 54 -21.53 -0.52 24.00
CA ASP A 54 -22.69 -0.28 23.14
C ASP A 54 -22.59 1.11 22.49
N ALA A 55 -23.58 1.45 21.66
CA ALA A 55 -23.65 2.74 20.97
C ALA A 55 -23.78 3.94 21.93
N ASP A 56 -24.47 3.78 23.06
CA ASP A 56 -24.63 4.85 24.07
C ASP A 56 -23.32 5.12 24.79
N HIS A 57 -22.53 4.07 25.07
CA HIS A 57 -21.17 4.20 25.57
C HIS A 57 -20.29 4.91 24.55
N CYS A 58 -20.28 4.46 23.29
CA CYS A 58 -19.52 5.10 22.22
C CYS A 58 -19.83 6.61 22.10
N TYR A 59 -21.11 6.98 22.10
CA TYR A 59 -21.52 8.38 22.04
C TYR A 59 -21.07 9.19 23.27
N ARG A 60 -21.23 8.62 24.48
CA ARG A 60 -20.88 9.28 25.75
C ARG A 60 -19.39 9.61 25.88
N VAL A 61 -18.51 8.74 25.38
CA VAL A 61 -17.04 8.95 25.44
C VAL A 61 -16.48 9.71 24.24
N SER A 62 -17.33 10.00 23.26
CA SER A 62 -16.95 10.79 22.07
C SER A 62 -17.07 12.29 22.35
N LEU A 63 -16.22 13.06 21.66
CA LEU A 63 -16.12 14.50 21.88
C LEU A 63 -17.17 15.27 21.09
N GLN A 64 -17.50 16.46 21.58
CA GLN A 64 -18.19 17.48 20.80
C GLN A 64 -17.16 18.40 20.14
N LEU A 65 -17.46 18.88 18.92
CA LEU A 65 -16.52 19.69 18.14
C LEU A 65 -16.12 20.98 18.87
N ASP A 66 -17.06 21.59 19.59
CA ASP A 66 -16.88 22.78 20.42
C ASP A 66 -16.69 22.45 21.91
N GLY A 67 -16.38 21.19 22.25
CA GLY A 67 -16.14 20.73 23.61
C GLY A 67 -14.79 21.20 24.19
N ASP A 68 -14.67 21.14 25.52
CA ASP A 68 -13.52 21.66 26.26
C ASP A 68 -12.20 20.93 25.91
N PHE A 69 -12.26 19.63 25.62
CA PHE A 69 -11.08 18.86 25.17
C PHE A 69 -10.46 19.49 23.92
N LEU A 70 -11.25 19.68 22.86
CA LEU A 70 -10.78 20.22 21.59
C LEU A 70 -10.42 21.71 21.68
N LYS A 71 -11.16 22.50 22.47
CA LYS A 71 -10.78 23.89 22.80
C LYS A 71 -9.42 23.97 23.49
N THR A 72 -9.11 23.01 24.35
CA THR A 72 -7.83 22.94 25.06
C THR A 72 -6.69 22.58 24.11
N ILE A 73 -6.90 21.62 23.19
CA ILE A 73 -5.95 21.30 22.12
C ILE A 73 -5.71 22.52 21.21
N ALA A 74 -6.77 23.21 20.79
CA ALA A 74 -6.67 24.44 20.01
C ALA A 74 -5.89 25.54 20.74
N ALA A 75 -6.11 25.72 22.04
CA ALA A 75 -5.35 26.65 22.86
C ALA A 75 -3.87 26.25 22.96
N LYS A 76 -3.57 24.96 23.09
CA LYS A 76 -2.20 24.43 23.11
C LYS A 76 -1.49 24.64 21.76
N ALA A 77 -2.17 24.40 20.63
CA ALA A 77 -1.63 24.70 19.29
C ALA A 77 -1.19 26.17 19.18
N ARG A 78 -2.01 27.10 19.71
CA ARG A 78 -1.68 28.52 19.80
C ARG A 78 -0.49 28.82 20.70
N GLU A 79 -0.43 28.18 21.86
CA GLU A 79 0.66 28.34 22.83
C GLU A 79 2.01 27.94 22.22
N ILE A 80 2.06 26.79 21.55
CA ILE A 80 3.29 26.24 20.96
C ILE A 80 3.58 26.77 19.55
N LYS A 81 2.64 27.52 18.96
CA LYS A 81 2.72 28.13 17.63
C LYS A 81 3.00 27.12 16.51
N ALA A 82 2.34 25.98 16.56
CA ALA A 82 2.46 24.90 15.58
C ALA A 82 1.10 24.51 15.03
N TYR A 83 1.09 23.97 13.82
CA TYR A 83 -0.04 23.21 13.32
C TYR A 83 -0.15 21.90 14.11
N VAL A 84 -1.33 21.54 14.59
CA VAL A 84 -1.54 20.32 15.38
C VAL A 84 -2.64 19.48 14.74
N VAL A 85 -2.31 18.23 14.42
CA VAL A 85 -3.30 17.21 14.02
C VAL A 85 -3.62 16.31 15.21
N ILE A 86 -4.90 16.01 15.38
CA ILE A 86 -5.37 15.05 16.39
C ILE A 86 -6.50 14.18 15.82
N GLY A 87 -6.41 12.87 16.03
CA GLY A 87 -7.50 11.95 15.74
C GLY A 87 -8.35 11.69 17.00
N VAL A 88 -9.67 11.76 16.89
CA VAL A 88 -10.62 11.55 18.00
C VAL A 88 -11.89 10.86 17.50
N THR A 89 -12.71 10.36 18.42
CA THR A 89 -14.12 10.12 18.10
C THR A 89 -14.96 11.37 18.31
N LEU A 90 -15.81 11.69 17.34
CA LEU A 90 -16.59 12.92 17.28
C LEU A 90 -18.08 12.62 17.22
N GLN A 91 -18.88 13.28 18.08
CA GLN A 91 -20.33 13.22 18.04
C GLN A 91 -20.86 13.87 16.76
N ARG A 92 -21.83 13.22 16.14
CA ARG A 92 -22.55 13.66 14.93
C ARG A 92 -24.04 13.78 15.23
N GLU A 93 -24.74 14.43 14.31
CA GLU A 93 -26.20 14.57 14.43
C GLU A 93 -26.89 13.20 14.53
N GLY A 94 -28.02 13.16 15.23
CA GLY A 94 -28.83 11.94 15.36
C GLY A 94 -28.23 10.87 16.28
N GLY A 95 -27.32 11.22 17.19
CA GLY A 95 -26.71 10.26 18.12
C GLY A 95 -25.61 9.41 17.51
N LYS A 96 -25.11 9.79 16.33
CA LYS A 96 -24.06 9.08 15.60
C LYS A 96 -22.67 9.51 16.07
N VAL A 97 -21.67 8.70 15.73
CA VAL A 97 -20.25 8.97 16.05
C VAL A 97 -19.39 8.67 14.82
N SER A 98 -18.37 9.48 14.54
CA SER A 98 -17.35 9.20 13.55
C SER A 98 -15.95 9.14 14.20
N GLY A 99 -15.02 8.42 13.58
CA GLY A 99 -13.60 8.66 13.80
C GLY A 99 -13.11 9.78 12.91
N SER A 100 -12.47 10.81 13.47
CA SER A 100 -12.17 12.05 12.75
C SER A 100 -10.79 12.58 13.08
N ASN A 101 -10.05 13.01 12.05
CA ASN A 101 -8.85 13.83 12.18
C ASN A 101 -9.20 15.31 12.09
N LEU A 102 -8.60 16.12 12.95
CA LEU A 102 -8.78 17.57 13.00
C LEU A 102 -7.42 18.27 12.90
N LEU A 103 -7.34 19.31 12.08
CA LEU A 103 -6.15 20.16 11.94
C LEU A 103 -6.39 21.54 12.54
N TYR A 104 -5.60 21.89 13.56
CA TYR A 104 -5.57 23.23 14.16
C TYR A 104 -4.39 24.04 13.65
N SER A 105 -4.61 25.35 13.42
CA SER A 105 -3.57 26.31 13.05
C SER A 105 -2.72 26.74 14.26
N PRO A 106 -1.56 27.40 14.02
CA PRO A 106 -0.77 28.07 15.06
C PRO A 106 -1.51 29.19 15.84
N GLU A 107 -2.70 29.59 15.42
CA GLU A 107 -3.58 30.53 16.11
C GLU A 107 -4.67 29.82 16.93
N GLY A 108 -4.77 28.50 16.78
CA GLY A 108 -5.80 27.65 17.38
C GLY A 108 -7.09 27.59 16.57
N GLU A 109 -7.08 27.96 15.30
CA GLU A 109 -8.25 27.86 14.42
C GLU A 109 -8.36 26.45 13.85
N LEU A 110 -9.56 25.86 13.83
CA LEU A 110 -9.80 24.59 13.13
C LEU A 110 -9.82 24.86 11.62
N LEU A 111 -8.79 24.38 10.91
CA LEU A 111 -8.65 24.59 9.46
C LEU A 111 -9.40 23.55 8.64
N GLY A 112 -9.58 22.35 9.20
CA GLY A 112 -10.35 21.30 8.54
C GLY A 112 -10.41 20.02 9.36
N LEU A 113 -11.30 19.14 8.93
CA LEU A 113 -11.51 17.82 9.52
C LEU A 113 -11.72 16.78 8.41
N SER A 114 -11.37 15.52 8.70
CA SER A 114 -11.60 14.38 7.81
C SER A 114 -12.09 13.19 8.61
N ASP A 115 -13.19 12.57 8.19
CA ASP A 115 -13.67 11.33 8.76
C ASP A 115 -12.94 10.13 8.18
N LYS A 116 -12.82 9.05 8.97
CA LYS A 116 -12.26 7.77 8.53
C LYS A 116 -13.12 7.20 7.39
N GLN A 117 -12.48 6.82 6.29
CA GLN A 117 -13.21 6.28 5.13
C GLN A 117 -13.35 4.76 5.23
N VAL A 118 -12.33 4.10 5.78
CA VAL A 118 -12.28 2.65 5.99
C VAL A 118 -12.23 2.33 7.48
N LEU A 119 -13.29 1.72 7.99
CA LEU A 119 -13.37 1.26 9.38
C LEU A 119 -12.80 -0.15 9.52
N ILE A 120 -12.16 -0.43 10.65
CA ILE A 120 -11.58 -1.73 10.98
C ILE A 120 -12.15 -2.30 12.28
N GLY A 121 -12.48 -3.59 12.28
CA GLY A 121 -12.88 -4.33 13.47
C GLY A 121 -14.11 -3.74 14.15
N HIS A 122 -13.99 -3.48 15.45
CA HIS A 122 -15.05 -2.97 16.32
C HIS A 122 -15.55 -1.56 15.93
N GLU A 123 -14.76 -0.81 15.16
CA GLU A 123 -15.20 0.47 14.60
C GLU A 123 -16.44 0.30 13.73
N ASN A 124 -16.56 -0.82 13.00
CA ASN A 124 -17.71 -1.09 12.13
C ASN A 124 -19.03 -1.26 12.90
N ASP A 125 -18.97 -1.51 14.21
CA ASP A 125 -20.16 -1.69 15.07
C ASP A 125 -20.75 -0.34 15.51
N PHE A 126 -19.94 0.70 15.63
CA PHE A 126 -20.33 1.93 16.34
C PHE A 126 -20.02 3.24 15.61
N LEU A 127 -19.09 3.22 14.65
CA LEU A 127 -18.67 4.44 13.94
C LEU A 127 -19.30 4.52 12.55
N GLU A 128 -19.55 5.75 12.12
CA GLU A 128 -19.98 6.09 10.77
C GLU A 128 -18.76 6.30 9.86
N ARG A 129 -18.88 5.81 8.62
CA ARG A 129 -17.90 6.06 7.56
C ARG A 129 -18.03 7.47 7.01
N ALA A 130 -16.93 8.00 6.48
CA ALA A 130 -16.94 9.24 5.73
C ALA A 130 -17.95 9.21 4.56
N THR A 131 -18.68 10.31 4.43
CA THR A 131 -19.59 10.56 3.29
C THR A 131 -19.00 11.52 2.28
N GLU A 132 -17.87 12.16 2.61
CA GLU A 132 -17.16 13.12 1.80
C GLU A 132 -15.66 12.74 1.76
N PRO A 133 -14.95 13.05 0.66
CA PRO A 133 -13.52 12.77 0.57
C PRO A 133 -12.72 13.59 1.58
N GLY A 134 -11.62 13.04 2.07
CA GLY A 134 -10.76 13.71 3.05
C GLY A 134 -10.27 15.10 2.59
N ALA A 135 -10.06 16.01 3.54
CA ALA A 135 -9.69 17.39 3.25
C ALA A 135 -8.25 17.52 2.73
N VAL A 136 -8.05 18.38 1.72
CA VAL A 136 -6.75 18.94 1.34
C VAL A 136 -6.76 20.43 1.66
N ILE A 137 -5.87 20.86 2.55
CA ILE A 137 -5.91 22.18 3.19
C ILE A 137 -4.66 22.96 2.79
N ASP A 138 -4.85 24.16 2.25
CA ASP A 138 -3.76 25.10 1.99
C ASP A 138 -3.27 25.70 3.31
N THR A 139 -1.98 25.59 3.59
CA THR A 139 -1.34 26.14 4.80
C THR A 139 -0.06 26.91 4.44
N GLU A 140 0.53 27.58 5.42
CA GLU A 140 1.87 28.17 5.23
C GLU A 140 2.97 27.13 5.02
N LEU A 141 2.72 25.86 5.38
CA LEU A 141 3.65 24.74 5.22
C LEU A 141 3.62 24.15 3.81
N GLY A 142 2.54 24.34 3.06
CA GLY A 142 2.22 23.58 1.85
C GLY A 142 0.78 23.07 1.90
N ARG A 143 0.40 22.23 0.95
CA ARG A 143 -0.90 21.55 0.97
C ARG A 143 -0.82 20.30 1.81
N VAL A 144 -1.70 20.17 2.80
CA VAL A 144 -1.73 19.00 3.69
C VAL A 144 -3.01 18.19 3.47
N GLY A 145 -2.88 16.86 3.42
CA GLY A 145 -4.00 15.92 3.35
C GLY A 145 -4.14 15.12 4.65
N LEU A 146 -5.36 14.93 5.13
CA LEU A 146 -5.64 14.20 6.38
C LEU A 146 -6.22 12.80 6.07
N TYR A 147 -5.65 11.75 6.67
CA TYR A 147 -6.22 10.39 6.63
C TYR A 147 -5.85 9.60 7.90
N MET A 148 -6.47 8.44 8.12
CA MET A 148 -6.35 7.75 9.41
C MET A 148 -6.24 6.22 9.28
N CYS A 149 -5.15 5.66 9.80
CA CYS A 149 -4.93 4.23 10.00
C CYS A 149 -5.27 3.36 8.79
N MET A 150 -6.37 2.61 8.84
CA MET A 150 -6.79 1.69 7.79
C MET A 150 -6.97 2.38 6.42
N ASP A 151 -7.24 3.70 6.40
CA ASP A 151 -7.23 4.49 5.17
C ASP A 151 -5.89 4.46 4.42
N GLY A 152 -4.77 4.24 5.13
CA GLY A 152 -3.42 4.12 4.57
C GLY A 152 -2.95 2.69 4.33
N VAL A 153 -3.65 1.68 4.86
CA VAL A 153 -3.39 0.27 4.54
C VAL A 153 -3.83 -0.06 3.12
N ILE A 154 -4.76 0.71 2.57
CA ILE A 154 -5.11 0.70 1.14
C ILE A 154 -4.65 1.98 0.45
N ASN A 155 -4.48 1.94 -0.87
CA ASN A 155 -3.94 3.05 -1.64
C ASN A 155 -4.92 4.20 -1.90
N GLU A 156 -6.23 3.95 -1.91
CA GLU A 156 -7.22 4.84 -2.52
C GLU A 156 -7.31 6.20 -1.83
N THR A 157 -7.38 6.23 -0.50
CA THR A 157 -7.46 7.47 0.28
C THR A 157 -6.21 8.35 0.11
N PRO A 158 -4.98 7.87 0.38
CA PRO A 158 -3.78 8.69 0.18
C PRO A 158 -3.58 9.09 -1.28
N ARG A 159 -3.93 8.24 -2.25
CA ARG A 159 -3.91 8.57 -3.68
C ARG A 159 -4.83 9.73 -4.01
N CYS A 160 -6.07 9.72 -3.53
CA CYS A 160 -7.03 10.81 -3.75
C CYS A 160 -6.54 12.15 -3.18
N LEU A 161 -5.94 12.14 -1.99
CA LEU A 161 -5.37 13.34 -1.37
C LEU A 161 -4.19 13.90 -2.20
N ALA A 162 -3.30 13.03 -2.66
CA ALA A 162 -2.15 13.42 -3.46
C ALA A 162 -2.55 13.95 -4.84
N LEU A 163 -3.53 13.33 -5.52
CA LEU A 163 -4.07 13.79 -6.80
C LEU A 163 -4.74 15.17 -6.70
N ARG A 164 -5.28 15.51 -5.53
CA ARG A 164 -5.78 16.87 -5.21
C ARG A 164 -4.68 17.85 -4.80
N GLY A 165 -3.42 17.43 -4.86
CA GLY A 165 -2.24 18.28 -4.70
C GLY A 165 -1.69 18.34 -3.28
N ALA A 166 -1.96 17.36 -2.41
CA ALA A 166 -1.31 17.29 -1.11
C ALA A 166 0.21 17.09 -1.25
N ASP A 167 0.99 17.97 -0.62
CA ASP A 167 2.45 17.87 -0.51
C ASP A 167 2.85 16.99 0.69
N ILE A 168 2.03 17.01 1.75
CA ILE A 168 2.25 16.30 3.02
C ILE A 168 0.97 15.57 3.40
N LEU A 169 1.05 14.26 3.62
CA LEU A 169 -0.05 13.45 4.11
C LEU A 169 0.13 13.22 5.62
N LEU A 170 -0.93 13.48 6.39
CA LEU A 170 -0.92 13.43 7.85
C LEU A 170 -1.76 12.25 8.30
N ASN A 171 -1.10 11.28 8.93
CA ASN A 171 -1.68 9.99 9.28
C ASN A 171 -1.74 9.80 10.79
N SER A 172 -2.94 9.75 11.34
CA SER A 172 -3.16 9.36 12.74
C SER A 172 -3.44 7.87 12.78
N LEU A 173 -2.75 7.13 13.65
CA LEU A 173 -2.75 5.66 13.70
C LEU A 173 -3.20 5.13 15.05
N ASN A 174 -3.90 4.01 15.02
CA ASN A 174 -4.26 3.17 16.17
C ASN A 174 -4.00 1.71 15.79
N SER A 175 -2.71 1.34 15.70
CA SER A 175 -2.31 0.03 15.19
C SER A 175 -1.27 -0.67 16.05
N PHE A 176 -1.48 -1.97 16.25
CA PHE A 176 -0.50 -2.89 16.83
C PHE A 176 0.44 -3.50 15.78
N ALA A 177 0.12 -3.31 14.49
CA ALA A 177 0.74 -4.06 13.40
C ALA A 177 2.01 -3.36 12.88
N PRO A 178 3.20 -3.95 13.00
CA PRO A 178 4.45 -3.32 12.56
C PRO A 178 4.53 -3.16 11.03
N ASP A 179 3.74 -3.92 10.25
CA ASP A 179 3.68 -3.72 8.80
C ASP A 179 2.96 -2.42 8.38
N GLU A 180 2.23 -1.73 9.28
CA GLU A 180 1.84 -0.33 9.01
C GLU A 180 3.07 0.59 8.98
N GLY A 181 3.96 0.44 9.96
CA GLY A 181 5.22 1.18 10.09
C GLY A 181 6.20 0.87 8.96
N ASN A 182 6.51 -0.41 8.75
CA ASN A 182 7.63 -0.80 7.88
C ASN A 182 7.27 -1.07 6.42
N LEU A 183 5.97 -1.04 6.04
CA LEU A 183 5.53 -1.32 4.68
C LEU A 183 4.56 -0.25 4.16
N HIS A 184 3.40 -0.09 4.80
CA HIS A 184 2.31 0.75 4.27
C HIS A 184 2.66 2.23 4.24
N ILE A 185 3.11 2.80 5.37
CA ILE A 185 3.41 4.23 5.45
C ILE A 185 4.51 4.65 4.46
N PRO A 186 5.65 3.92 4.33
CA PRO A 186 6.68 4.31 3.39
C PRO A 186 6.25 4.23 1.92
N VAL A 187 5.46 3.22 1.53
CA VAL A 187 5.00 3.13 0.14
C VAL A 187 4.03 4.26 -0.21
N ARG A 188 3.15 4.69 0.73
CA ARG A 188 2.22 5.81 0.49
C ARG A 188 2.97 7.11 0.20
N ALA A 189 4.11 7.32 0.84
CA ALA A 189 4.98 8.46 0.55
C ALA A 189 5.56 8.37 -0.88
N ALA A 190 6.16 7.23 -1.21
CA ALA A 190 6.88 7.01 -2.47
C ALA A 190 5.97 7.03 -3.70
N GLU A 191 4.85 6.29 -3.66
CA GLU A 191 3.94 6.14 -4.79
C GLU A 191 3.17 7.43 -5.14
N ASN A 192 3.05 8.34 -4.17
CA ASN A 192 2.37 9.62 -4.31
C ASN A 192 3.35 10.79 -4.44
N LYS A 193 4.66 10.54 -4.31
CA LYS A 193 5.71 11.56 -4.21
C LYS A 193 5.32 12.65 -3.22
N ALA A 194 4.93 12.26 -2.01
CA ALA A 194 4.49 13.16 -0.95
C ALA A 194 5.21 12.82 0.35
N PHE A 195 5.39 13.81 1.24
CA PHE A 195 5.83 13.51 2.60
C PHE A 195 4.70 12.82 3.37
N VAL A 196 5.04 11.94 4.31
CA VAL A 196 4.07 11.40 5.26
C VAL A 196 4.56 11.69 6.68
N VAL A 197 3.68 12.22 7.53
CA VAL A 197 3.91 12.35 8.97
C VAL A 197 2.87 11.49 9.67
N ALA A 198 3.33 10.40 10.28
CA ALA A 198 2.46 9.37 10.84
C ALA A 198 2.70 9.19 12.34
N ALA A 199 1.64 9.26 13.13
CA ALA A 199 1.70 9.15 14.59
C ALA A 199 0.84 7.99 15.06
N ASN A 200 1.43 7.07 15.83
CA ASN A 200 0.78 5.86 16.33
C ASN A 200 0.76 5.81 17.85
N LYS A 201 -0.07 4.94 18.40
CA LYS A 201 -0.13 4.68 19.83
C LYS A 201 0.95 3.71 20.30
N VAL A 202 1.22 3.79 21.59
CA VAL A 202 1.85 2.74 22.39
C VAL A 202 0.96 2.36 23.56
N GLY A 203 1.31 1.27 24.24
CA GLY A 203 0.48 0.72 25.31
C GLY A 203 -0.81 0.08 24.78
N PRO A 204 -1.67 -0.41 25.69
CA PRO A 204 -2.84 -1.21 25.34
C PRO A 204 -3.81 -0.49 24.38
N LEU A 205 -4.26 -1.19 23.32
CA LEU A 205 -5.32 -0.73 22.40
C LEU A 205 -6.72 -1.23 22.81
N VAL A 206 -6.78 -2.04 23.86
CA VAL A 206 -7.98 -2.57 24.49
C VAL A 206 -7.90 -2.28 25.99
N PRO A 207 -9.03 -2.28 26.73
CA PRO A 207 -8.99 -2.04 28.17
C PRO A 207 -8.02 -2.99 28.88
N GLU A 208 -7.11 -2.45 29.70
CA GLU A 208 -6.05 -3.22 30.38
C GLU A 208 -6.59 -4.45 31.13
N ALA A 209 -7.71 -4.28 31.84
CA ALA A 209 -8.36 -5.35 32.58
C ALA A 209 -8.89 -6.50 31.71
N MET A 210 -9.03 -6.28 30.40
CA MET A 210 -9.54 -7.26 29.43
C MET A 210 -8.43 -7.93 28.62
N MET A 211 -7.18 -7.47 28.68
CA MET A 211 -6.10 -7.96 27.80
C MET A 211 -5.88 -9.47 27.90
N GLU A 212 -5.81 -10.02 29.11
CA GLU A 212 -5.64 -11.47 29.34
C GLU A 212 -6.82 -12.27 28.78
N GLY A 213 -8.04 -11.77 28.96
CA GLY A 213 -9.26 -12.41 28.46
C GLY A 213 -9.34 -12.38 26.93
N ILE A 214 -8.99 -11.25 26.31
CA ILE A 214 -8.93 -11.09 24.85
C ILE A 214 -7.83 -11.97 24.26
N SER A 215 -6.65 -11.99 24.87
CA SER A 215 -5.54 -12.84 24.46
C SER A 215 -5.95 -14.31 24.47
N ALA A 216 -6.56 -14.79 25.56
CA ALA A 216 -7.05 -16.16 25.65
C ALA A 216 -8.17 -16.47 24.64
N ALA A 217 -9.04 -15.51 24.32
CA ALA A 217 -10.15 -15.72 23.38
C ALA A 217 -9.72 -15.69 21.90
N THR A 218 -8.65 -14.95 21.58
CA THR A 218 -8.18 -14.73 20.20
C THR A 218 -6.91 -15.53 19.85
N ASN A 219 -6.23 -16.10 20.84
CA ASN A 219 -4.87 -16.65 20.73
C ASN A 219 -3.81 -15.62 20.27
N ILE A 220 -4.10 -14.32 20.37
CA ILE A 220 -3.15 -13.25 20.13
C ILE A 220 -2.38 -12.99 21.44
N PRO A 221 -1.04 -13.05 21.46
CA PRO A 221 -0.27 -12.73 22.65
C PRO A 221 -0.52 -11.30 23.16
N VAL A 222 -0.54 -11.13 24.48
CA VAL A 222 -0.86 -9.84 25.16
C VAL A 222 0.01 -8.69 24.64
N GLU A 223 1.27 -8.93 24.30
CA GLU A 223 2.18 -7.91 23.78
C GLU A 223 1.66 -7.27 22.49
N PHE A 224 0.94 -8.02 21.65
CA PHE A 224 0.37 -7.53 20.39
C PHE A 224 -1.04 -6.96 20.51
N LEU A 225 -1.53 -6.81 21.75
CA LEU A 225 -2.70 -5.97 22.04
C LEU A 225 -2.30 -4.53 22.35
N ASN A 226 -1.00 -4.22 22.27
CA ASN A 226 -0.47 -2.86 22.43
C ASN A 226 -0.21 -2.23 21.07
N GLY A 227 -0.26 -0.90 21.01
CA GLY A 227 0.17 -0.16 19.83
C GLY A 227 1.64 -0.44 19.51
N ALA A 228 1.94 -0.61 18.22
CA ALA A 228 3.28 -0.92 17.73
C ALA A 228 4.28 0.21 18.03
N GLY A 229 3.77 1.43 18.20
CA GLY A 229 4.57 2.62 18.11
C GLY A 229 5.01 2.87 16.67
N GLU A 230 6.30 3.07 16.44
CA GLU A 230 6.88 3.35 15.11
C GLU A 230 6.28 4.60 14.43
N SER A 231 5.88 5.59 15.24
CA SER A 231 5.54 6.93 14.73
C SER A 231 6.70 7.48 13.91
N GLN A 232 6.45 7.99 12.71
CA GLN A 232 7.53 8.26 11.76
C GLN A 232 7.24 9.40 10.79
N ILE A 233 8.31 9.90 10.17
CA ILE A 233 8.28 10.90 9.12
C ILE A 233 9.00 10.33 7.89
N VAL A 234 8.33 10.32 6.74
CA VAL A 234 8.83 9.70 5.51
C VAL A 234 8.91 10.71 4.36
N ALA A 235 10.00 10.66 3.61
CA ALA A 235 10.24 11.46 2.43
C ALA A 235 9.50 10.94 1.17
N PRO A 236 9.32 11.78 0.13
CA PRO A 236 8.67 11.42 -1.13
C PRO A 236 9.28 10.25 -1.93
N ASP A 237 10.47 9.77 -1.57
CA ASP A 237 11.11 8.60 -2.18
C ASP A 237 10.93 7.31 -1.35
N GLY A 238 10.19 7.40 -0.23
CA GLY A 238 9.98 6.30 0.71
C GLY A 238 11.03 6.20 1.82
N THR A 239 12.01 7.11 1.86
CA THR A 239 13.02 7.13 2.94
C THR A 239 12.40 7.56 4.26
N VAL A 240 12.50 6.70 5.29
CA VAL A 240 12.13 7.03 6.66
C VAL A 240 13.19 7.96 7.25
N LEU A 241 12.80 9.21 7.52
CA LEU A 241 13.69 10.27 8.02
C LEU A 241 13.86 10.22 9.54
N ALA A 242 12.81 9.82 10.24
CA ALA A 242 12.81 9.61 11.68
C ALA A 242 11.71 8.60 12.02
N MET A 243 11.95 7.74 13.00
CA MET A 243 11.01 6.73 13.48
C MET A 243 11.19 6.56 14.98
N ALA A 244 10.09 6.58 15.72
CA ALA A 244 10.06 6.35 17.15
C ALA A 244 10.33 4.87 17.45
N GLU A 245 10.87 4.60 18.63
CA GLU A 245 11.02 3.23 19.12
C GLU A 245 9.66 2.58 19.38
N THR A 246 9.68 1.27 19.57
CA THR A 246 8.49 0.53 19.98
C THR A 246 8.20 0.76 21.48
N ARG A 247 6.91 0.71 21.87
CA ARG A 247 6.40 0.64 23.26
C ARG A 247 6.48 1.88 24.14
N GLU A 248 7.38 2.82 23.89
CA GLU A 248 7.55 4.01 24.73
C GLU A 248 6.89 5.25 24.13
N GLU A 249 6.46 6.18 24.98
CA GLU A 249 5.99 7.49 24.50
C GLU A 249 7.18 8.34 24.04
N GLU A 250 7.07 8.91 22.84
CA GLU A 250 8.18 9.60 22.19
C GLU A 250 7.67 10.68 21.23
N VAL A 251 8.48 11.70 20.96
CA VAL A 251 8.27 12.61 19.84
C VAL A 251 9.51 12.56 18.96
N VAL A 252 9.32 12.18 17.69
CA VAL A 252 10.39 12.20 16.69
C VAL A 252 10.22 13.38 15.76
N PHE A 253 11.35 13.89 15.25
CA PHE A 253 11.39 15.11 14.45
C PHE A 253 12.20 14.91 13.18
N ALA A 254 11.79 15.59 12.11
CA ALA A 254 12.59 15.70 10.90
C ALA A 254 12.39 17.09 10.27
N GLU A 255 13.45 17.61 9.66
CA GLU A 255 13.36 18.76 8.76
C GLU A 255 13.01 18.26 7.36
N ILE A 256 11.91 18.76 6.79
CA ILE A 256 11.45 18.38 5.46
C ILE A 256 11.43 19.58 4.51
N GLU A 257 11.82 19.34 3.26
CA GLU A 257 11.82 20.33 2.20
C GLU A 257 10.62 20.09 1.27
N VAL A 258 9.52 20.78 1.55
CA VAL A 258 8.19 20.51 0.96
C VAL A 258 8.20 20.59 -0.58
N ALA A 259 9.10 21.38 -1.16
CA ALA A 259 9.29 21.45 -2.61
C ALA A 259 9.64 20.11 -3.28
N GLN A 260 10.24 19.15 -2.54
CA GLN A 260 10.55 17.82 -3.06
C GLN A 260 9.30 17.04 -3.47
N ALA A 261 8.17 17.25 -2.79
CA ALA A 261 6.89 16.59 -3.10
C ALA A 261 6.25 17.08 -4.41
N ARG A 262 6.71 18.20 -4.97
CA ARG A 262 6.12 18.81 -6.17
C ARG A 262 6.61 18.18 -7.46
N SER A 263 7.77 17.53 -7.44
CA SER A 263 8.22 16.75 -8.59
C SER A 263 7.55 15.39 -8.55
N LYS A 264 6.72 15.11 -9.58
CA LYS A 264 6.14 13.78 -9.82
C LYS A 264 6.96 12.97 -10.83
N GLN A 265 8.17 13.41 -11.13
CA GLN A 265 9.03 12.76 -12.11
C GLN A 265 9.77 11.55 -11.52
N ARG A 266 9.87 10.50 -12.33
CA ARG A 266 10.78 9.37 -12.15
C ARG A 266 12.16 9.68 -12.73
N PRO A 267 13.19 8.86 -12.44
CA PRO A 267 14.53 9.03 -12.99
C PRO A 267 14.61 9.04 -14.53
N ASP A 268 13.67 8.41 -15.23
CA ASP A 268 13.59 8.41 -16.70
C ASP A 268 12.90 9.65 -17.28
N GLY A 269 12.33 10.52 -16.44
CA GLY A 269 11.57 11.71 -16.83
C GLY A 269 10.05 11.54 -16.83
N THR A 270 9.54 10.32 -16.65
CA THR A 270 8.10 10.04 -16.62
C THR A 270 7.42 10.73 -15.43
N ASP A 271 6.40 11.55 -15.69
CA ASP A 271 5.55 12.15 -14.65
C ASP A 271 4.42 11.19 -14.26
N ILE A 272 4.50 10.62 -13.05
CA ILE A 272 3.61 9.52 -12.61
C ILE A 272 2.14 9.93 -12.44
N PHE A 273 1.82 11.22 -12.38
CA PHE A 273 0.41 11.65 -12.28
C PHE A 273 -0.15 11.92 -13.65
N LYS A 274 0.65 12.48 -14.57
CA LYS A 274 0.22 12.75 -15.95
C LYS A 274 0.09 11.49 -16.80
N SER A 275 0.85 10.45 -16.49
CA SER A 275 0.83 9.15 -17.19
C SER A 275 -0.31 8.23 -16.75
N ARG A 276 -1.08 8.59 -15.70
CA ARG A 276 -2.28 7.85 -15.29
C ARG A 276 -3.31 7.79 -16.42
N ARG A 277 -4.16 6.78 -16.39
CA ARG A 277 -5.24 6.53 -17.37
C ARG A 277 -6.62 6.43 -16.66
N PRO A 278 -7.15 7.52 -16.06
CA PRO A 278 -8.36 7.49 -15.24
C PRO A 278 -9.59 6.91 -15.94
N GLU A 279 -9.67 7.04 -17.27
CA GLU A 279 -10.73 6.45 -18.08
C GLU A 279 -10.78 4.92 -18.02
N LEU A 280 -9.68 4.27 -17.61
CA LEU A 280 -9.58 2.81 -17.43
C LEU A 280 -9.92 2.37 -16.00
N TYR A 281 -10.13 3.31 -15.07
CA TYR A 281 -10.27 3.02 -13.64
C TYR A 281 -11.72 3.06 -13.16
N GLY A 282 -12.69 3.30 -14.04
CA GLY A 282 -14.11 3.52 -13.68
C GLY A 282 -14.70 2.50 -12.71
N VAL A 283 -14.35 1.21 -12.88
CA VAL A 283 -14.81 0.11 -12.02
C VAL A 283 -14.42 0.27 -10.55
N LEU A 284 -13.35 1.03 -10.23
CA LEU A 284 -12.97 1.30 -8.85
C LEU A 284 -14.07 2.07 -8.11
N GLY A 285 -14.80 2.94 -8.81
CA GLY A 285 -15.92 3.73 -8.26
C GLY A 285 -17.26 3.01 -8.23
N GLU A 286 -17.32 1.76 -8.67
CA GLU A 286 -18.55 0.97 -8.62
C GLU A 286 -18.75 0.35 -7.23
N ASN A 287 -20.01 0.21 -6.82
CA ASN A 287 -20.37 -0.39 -5.55
C ASN A 287 -20.00 -1.90 -5.57
N PRO A 288 -19.15 -2.39 -4.66
CA PRO A 288 -18.77 -3.81 -4.61
C PRO A 288 -19.96 -4.77 -4.57
N ALA A 289 -21.08 -4.36 -3.96
CA ALA A 289 -22.30 -5.15 -3.90
C ALA A 289 -23.01 -5.35 -5.26
N SER A 290 -22.65 -4.60 -6.32
CA SER A 290 -23.18 -4.82 -7.67
C SER A 290 -22.37 -5.82 -8.51
N HIS A 291 -21.26 -6.34 -7.99
CA HIS A 291 -20.44 -7.32 -8.69
C HIS A 291 -20.76 -8.74 -8.24
N GLU A 292 -20.63 -9.69 -9.15
CA GLU A 292 -20.71 -11.11 -8.79
C GLU A 292 -19.49 -11.51 -7.95
N PRO A 293 -19.68 -12.27 -6.85
CA PRO A 293 -18.56 -12.78 -6.08
C PRO A 293 -17.66 -13.67 -6.93
N LEU A 294 -16.36 -13.43 -6.87
CA LEU A 294 -15.38 -14.26 -7.54
C LEU A 294 -15.25 -15.61 -6.82
N THR A 295 -15.17 -16.68 -7.61
CA THR A 295 -14.96 -18.04 -7.07
C THR A 295 -13.56 -18.50 -7.41
N PHE A 296 -12.77 -18.81 -6.37
CA PHE A 296 -11.43 -19.35 -6.56
C PHE A 296 -11.49 -20.73 -7.25
N LYS A 297 -10.70 -20.86 -8.33
CA LYS A 297 -10.53 -22.09 -9.09
C LYS A 297 -9.05 -22.24 -9.44
N GLY A 298 -8.27 -22.76 -8.51
CA GLY A 298 -6.83 -22.90 -8.69
C GLY A 298 -6.19 -23.91 -7.75
N ALA A 299 -4.87 -23.88 -7.71
CA ALA A 299 -4.07 -24.78 -6.88
C ALA A 299 -3.91 -24.22 -5.46
N THR A 300 -3.78 -25.11 -4.48
CA THR A 300 -3.37 -24.72 -3.12
C THR A 300 -1.95 -24.20 -3.12
N ASP A 301 -1.04 -24.96 -3.71
CA ASP A 301 0.39 -24.65 -3.81
C ASP A 301 0.81 -24.57 -5.27
N LEU A 302 1.69 -23.63 -5.57
CA LEU A 302 2.24 -23.42 -6.89
C LEU A 302 3.76 -23.37 -6.84
N PRO A 303 4.44 -24.51 -7.09
CA PRO A 303 5.88 -24.55 -7.29
C PRO A 303 6.26 -23.63 -8.46
N SER A 304 7.10 -22.66 -8.18
CA SER A 304 7.49 -21.58 -9.09
C SER A 304 9.01 -21.38 -9.06
N ALA A 305 9.52 -20.60 -10.02
CA ALA A 305 10.93 -20.23 -10.03
C ALA A 305 11.15 -18.80 -10.55
N LEU A 306 12.11 -18.11 -9.94
CA LEU A 306 12.69 -16.88 -10.47
C LEU A 306 13.98 -17.23 -11.20
N ILE A 307 14.14 -16.67 -12.40
CA ILE A 307 15.34 -16.84 -13.22
C ILE A 307 16.21 -15.58 -13.13
N GLN A 308 17.51 -15.80 -13.02
CA GLN A 308 18.54 -14.77 -13.16
C GLN A 308 19.52 -15.26 -14.23
N LEU A 309 19.99 -14.34 -15.06
CA LEU A 309 20.88 -14.66 -16.19
C LEU A 309 22.12 -13.78 -16.11
N ASP A 310 23.28 -14.33 -16.43
CA ASP A 310 24.52 -13.59 -16.58
C ASP A 310 24.43 -12.63 -17.78
N ASP A 311 23.84 -13.08 -18.89
CA ASP A 311 23.52 -12.24 -20.05
C ASP A 311 22.02 -12.27 -20.36
N ILE A 312 21.34 -11.16 -20.07
CA ILE A 312 19.90 -11.03 -20.32
C ILE A 312 19.53 -11.17 -21.81
N SER A 313 20.45 -10.89 -22.73
CA SER A 313 20.24 -11.03 -24.18
C SER A 313 20.47 -12.47 -24.68
N SER A 314 21.04 -13.35 -23.85
CA SER A 314 21.35 -14.73 -24.20
C SER A 314 20.12 -15.64 -24.14
N GLN A 315 19.51 -15.86 -25.31
CA GLN A 315 18.38 -16.78 -25.45
C GLN A 315 18.74 -18.21 -25.01
N SER A 316 19.93 -18.71 -25.33
CA SER A 316 20.36 -20.06 -24.96
C SER A 316 20.49 -20.24 -23.45
N GLU A 317 20.93 -19.19 -22.74
CA GLU A 317 21.03 -19.22 -21.29
C GLU A 317 19.65 -19.25 -20.65
N ALA A 318 18.74 -18.39 -21.12
CA ALA A 318 17.34 -18.36 -20.69
C ALA A 318 16.66 -19.73 -20.85
N VAL A 319 16.80 -20.36 -22.03
CA VAL A 319 16.25 -21.69 -22.31
C VAL A 319 16.84 -22.75 -21.36
N SER A 320 18.15 -22.72 -21.11
CA SER A 320 18.80 -23.66 -20.18
C SER A 320 18.30 -23.51 -18.75
N ALA A 321 18.18 -22.27 -18.27
CA ALA A 321 17.71 -21.98 -16.90
C ALA A 321 16.23 -22.37 -16.72
N VAL A 322 15.38 -22.04 -17.70
CA VAL A 322 13.97 -22.43 -17.70
C VAL A 322 13.81 -23.95 -17.71
N LYS A 323 14.55 -24.64 -18.60
CA LYS A 323 14.53 -26.10 -18.65
C LYS A 323 14.90 -26.71 -17.29
N SER A 324 15.95 -26.20 -16.64
CA SER A 324 16.35 -26.65 -15.31
C SER A 324 15.26 -26.42 -14.25
N ALA A 325 14.57 -25.28 -14.29
CA ALA A 325 13.47 -24.99 -13.37
C ALA A 325 12.27 -25.92 -13.59
N VAL A 326 11.88 -26.15 -14.85
CA VAL A 326 10.78 -27.06 -15.23
C VAL A 326 11.11 -28.51 -14.85
N GLU A 327 12.32 -28.99 -15.12
CA GLU A 327 12.80 -30.31 -14.71
C GLU A 327 12.84 -30.47 -13.18
N SER A 328 12.99 -29.38 -12.45
CA SER A 328 12.90 -29.32 -10.98
C SER A 328 11.46 -29.20 -10.46
N GLY A 329 10.46 -29.21 -11.34
CA GLY A 329 9.04 -29.24 -10.99
C GLY A 329 8.32 -27.89 -10.94
N ALA A 330 8.97 -26.79 -11.35
CA ALA A 330 8.30 -25.49 -11.43
C ALA A 330 7.16 -25.51 -12.46
N LYS A 331 6.00 -25.00 -12.09
CA LYS A 331 4.80 -24.83 -12.93
C LYS A 331 4.61 -23.39 -13.40
N LEU A 332 5.25 -22.43 -12.73
CA LEU A 332 5.35 -21.04 -13.16
C LEU A 332 6.81 -20.58 -13.06
N VAL A 333 7.39 -20.15 -14.18
CA VAL A 333 8.77 -19.68 -14.25
C VAL A 333 8.78 -18.22 -14.68
N ALA A 334 9.40 -17.34 -13.90
CA ALA A 334 9.45 -15.91 -14.20
C ALA A 334 10.88 -15.47 -14.54
N LEU A 335 11.04 -14.87 -15.72
CA LEU A 335 12.30 -14.30 -16.21
C LEU A 335 12.27 -12.77 -16.13
N PRO A 336 13.46 -12.13 -16.09
CA PRO A 336 13.59 -10.68 -16.21
C PRO A 336 12.91 -10.15 -17.48
N GLY A 337 12.52 -8.87 -17.45
CA GLY A 337 11.90 -8.22 -18.60
C GLY A 337 12.84 -8.08 -19.80
N LEU A 338 12.29 -8.16 -21.01
CA LEU A 338 13.02 -8.05 -22.29
C LEU A 338 14.13 -9.10 -22.45
N CYS A 339 13.95 -10.29 -21.86
CA CYS A 339 14.89 -11.39 -22.00
C CYS A 339 15.03 -11.83 -23.47
N GLY A 340 16.28 -11.95 -23.94
CA GLY A 340 16.60 -12.31 -25.31
C GLY A 340 16.42 -11.18 -26.34
N ILE A 341 16.17 -9.94 -25.89
CA ILE A 341 15.97 -8.77 -26.77
C ILE A 341 17.21 -7.88 -26.70
N SER A 342 17.85 -7.65 -27.85
CA SER A 342 19.10 -6.87 -27.91
C SER A 342 18.84 -5.37 -27.77
N ASN A 343 17.78 -4.89 -28.44
CA ASN A 343 17.33 -3.49 -28.38
C ASN A 343 15.83 -3.44 -28.66
N ALA A 344 15.03 -3.14 -27.63
CA ALA A 344 13.57 -3.12 -27.72
C ALA A 344 13.03 -2.06 -28.71
N GLU A 345 13.77 -0.97 -28.95
CA GLU A 345 13.37 0.07 -29.91
C GLU A 345 13.56 -0.35 -31.37
N SER A 346 14.38 -1.37 -31.64
CA SER A 346 14.71 -1.82 -33.00
C SER A 346 13.60 -2.67 -33.62
N GLU A 347 13.34 -2.53 -34.92
CA GLU A 347 12.40 -3.42 -35.65
C GLU A 347 12.77 -4.90 -35.51
N GLN A 348 14.07 -5.18 -35.30
CA GLN A 348 14.59 -6.52 -35.04
C GLN A 348 13.99 -7.16 -33.78
N ALA A 349 13.55 -6.37 -32.80
CA ALA A 349 12.98 -6.87 -31.55
C ALA A 349 11.72 -7.74 -31.77
N LEU A 350 10.97 -7.51 -32.85
CA LEU A 350 9.83 -8.35 -33.22
C LEU A 350 10.26 -9.76 -33.66
N LEU A 351 11.37 -9.85 -34.39
CA LEU A 351 11.91 -11.14 -34.83
C LEU A 351 12.57 -11.87 -33.66
N GLU A 352 13.31 -11.16 -32.82
CA GLU A 352 13.88 -11.69 -31.57
C GLU A 352 12.78 -12.21 -30.64
N SER A 353 11.70 -11.45 -30.43
CA SER A 353 10.58 -11.87 -29.58
C SER A 353 9.91 -13.16 -30.10
N LYS A 354 9.73 -13.29 -31.42
CA LYS A 354 9.22 -14.53 -32.03
C LYS A 354 10.15 -15.72 -31.78
N ALA A 355 11.46 -15.52 -31.89
CA ALA A 355 12.44 -16.57 -31.63
C ALA A 355 12.42 -16.98 -30.15
N VAL A 356 12.37 -16.01 -29.22
CA VAL A 356 12.28 -16.25 -27.77
C VAL A 356 11.04 -17.06 -27.44
N ILE A 357 9.87 -16.68 -27.95
CA ILE A 357 8.61 -17.43 -27.74
C ILE A 357 8.75 -18.88 -28.21
N ALA A 358 9.28 -19.11 -29.41
CA ALA A 358 9.45 -20.45 -29.96
C ALA A 358 10.39 -21.31 -29.09
N ALA A 359 11.55 -20.78 -28.72
CA ALA A 359 12.54 -21.53 -27.95
C ALA A 359 12.09 -21.81 -26.50
N LEU A 360 11.39 -20.86 -25.86
CA LEU A 360 10.83 -21.07 -24.52
C LEU A 360 9.68 -22.08 -24.55
N ALA A 361 8.83 -22.07 -25.59
CA ALA A 361 7.76 -23.04 -25.76
C ALA A 361 8.29 -24.49 -25.87
N GLU A 362 9.44 -24.71 -26.52
CA GLU A 362 10.06 -26.03 -26.64
C GLU A 362 10.46 -26.65 -25.28
N VAL A 363 10.73 -25.83 -24.26
CA VAL A 363 11.16 -26.29 -22.93
C VAL A 363 10.12 -26.08 -21.83
N ALA A 364 8.96 -25.50 -22.16
CA ALA A 364 7.92 -25.17 -21.19
C ALA A 364 7.31 -26.40 -20.51
N GLY A 365 7.14 -27.50 -21.25
CA GLY A 365 6.41 -28.68 -20.74
C GLY A 365 4.99 -28.28 -20.30
N GLU A 366 4.66 -28.55 -19.03
CA GLU A 366 3.39 -28.14 -18.42
C GLU A 366 3.46 -26.77 -17.71
N ALA A 367 4.62 -26.13 -17.69
CA ALA A 367 4.79 -24.84 -17.02
C ALA A 367 4.36 -23.67 -17.90
N LEU A 368 3.98 -22.57 -17.24
CA LEU A 368 3.90 -21.25 -17.88
C LEU A 368 5.19 -20.47 -17.58
N ILE A 369 5.73 -19.84 -18.62
CA ILE A 369 6.94 -19.05 -18.57
C ILE A 369 6.57 -17.59 -18.78
N THR A 370 6.95 -16.71 -17.87
CA THR A 370 6.60 -15.29 -17.91
C THR A 370 7.83 -14.41 -18.08
N THR A 371 7.72 -13.40 -18.93
CA THR A 371 8.74 -12.36 -19.21
C THR A 371 8.05 -11.16 -19.87
N SER A 372 8.80 -10.16 -20.34
CA SER A 372 8.25 -9.13 -21.23
C SER A 372 8.99 -9.09 -22.56
N LEU A 373 8.27 -8.80 -23.65
CA LEU A 373 8.75 -8.85 -25.03
C LEU A 373 8.17 -7.68 -25.85
N VAL A 374 8.67 -7.52 -27.08
CA VAL A 374 8.15 -6.55 -28.04
C VAL A 374 7.25 -7.27 -29.04
N LEU A 375 5.96 -6.96 -29.04
CA LEU A 375 4.95 -7.61 -29.88
C LEU A 375 4.35 -6.62 -30.90
N PRO A 376 3.81 -7.13 -32.03
CA PRO A 376 3.15 -6.26 -33.00
C PRO A 376 1.84 -5.69 -32.41
N ALA A 377 1.57 -4.43 -32.68
CA ALA A 377 0.32 -3.76 -32.32
C ALA A 377 -0.20 -2.92 -33.48
N GLU A 378 -1.49 -2.59 -33.49
CA GLU A 378 -2.03 -1.66 -34.48
C GLU A 378 -1.30 -0.30 -34.36
N GLY A 379 -0.79 0.21 -35.47
CA GLY A 379 -0.02 1.46 -35.48
C GLY A 379 1.43 1.34 -35.01
N GLY A 380 1.94 0.15 -34.69
CA GLY A 380 3.36 -0.01 -34.38
C GLY A 380 3.71 -1.30 -33.62
N ARG A 381 4.36 -1.13 -32.48
CA ARG A 381 4.86 -2.20 -31.62
C ARG A 381 4.53 -1.87 -30.18
N GLN A 382 4.40 -2.90 -29.36
CA GLN A 382 4.00 -2.76 -27.97
C GLN A 382 4.94 -3.57 -27.08
N HIS A 383 5.34 -2.98 -25.95
CA HIS A 383 5.97 -3.68 -24.85
C HIS A 383 4.90 -4.45 -24.07
N CYS A 384 5.03 -5.78 -24.04
CA CYS A 384 4.05 -6.66 -23.41
C CYS A 384 4.70 -7.54 -22.35
N ALA A 385 4.10 -7.65 -21.17
CA ALA A 385 4.29 -8.81 -20.31
C ALA A 385 3.57 -10.02 -20.97
N VAL A 386 4.20 -11.19 -20.95
CA VAL A 386 3.71 -12.38 -21.66
C VAL A 386 3.76 -13.62 -20.77
N ALA A 387 2.87 -14.57 -21.06
CA ALA A 387 2.94 -15.96 -20.59
C ALA A 387 3.07 -16.89 -21.79
N ILE A 388 4.06 -17.78 -21.75
CA ILE A 388 4.42 -18.72 -22.82
C ILE A 388 4.29 -20.13 -22.27
N GLY A 389 3.56 -21.00 -22.97
CA GLY A 389 3.45 -22.43 -22.68
C GLY A 389 3.97 -23.27 -23.85
N ALA A 390 3.78 -24.59 -23.78
CA ALA A 390 4.26 -25.50 -24.84
C ALA A 390 3.64 -25.24 -26.23
N SER A 391 2.48 -24.60 -26.29
CA SER A 391 1.81 -24.19 -27.53
C SER A 391 2.25 -22.82 -28.06
N GLY A 392 3.20 -22.15 -27.40
CA GLY A 392 3.62 -20.78 -27.72
C GLY A 392 3.02 -19.75 -26.76
N LEU A 393 2.65 -18.59 -27.29
CA LEU A 393 2.08 -17.49 -26.50
C LEU A 393 0.67 -17.86 -25.99
N VAL A 394 0.50 -17.85 -24.67
CA VAL A 394 -0.76 -18.20 -23.98
C VAL A 394 -1.53 -16.93 -23.59
N ALA A 395 -0.83 -15.93 -23.04
CA ALA A 395 -1.42 -14.66 -22.64
C ALA A 395 -0.43 -13.51 -22.81
N GLN A 396 -0.95 -12.29 -22.93
CA GLN A 396 -0.15 -11.07 -22.98
C GLN A 396 -0.92 -9.91 -22.34
N GLN A 397 -0.18 -8.99 -21.72
CA GLN A 397 -0.66 -7.69 -21.27
C GLN A 397 0.26 -6.62 -21.84
N GLY A 398 -0.28 -5.75 -22.70
CA GLY A 398 0.45 -4.59 -23.20
C GLY A 398 0.62 -3.51 -22.14
N GLN A 399 1.67 -2.71 -22.26
CA GLN A 399 1.90 -1.53 -21.42
C GLN A 399 0.69 -0.60 -21.44
N VAL A 400 0.16 -0.22 -20.27
CA VAL A 400 -1.03 0.65 -20.17
C VAL A 400 -0.66 2.11 -19.97
N HIS A 401 0.32 2.36 -19.10
CA HIS A 401 0.74 3.72 -18.74
C HIS A 401 1.93 4.16 -19.59
N PHE A 402 1.91 5.43 -20.00
CA PHE A 402 3.05 6.03 -20.68
C PHE A 402 4.31 5.99 -19.79
N SER A 403 5.45 5.76 -20.42
CA SER A 403 6.78 5.78 -19.82
C SER A 403 7.78 6.29 -20.84
N GLU A 404 8.67 7.20 -20.43
CA GLU A 404 9.68 7.81 -21.31
C GLU A 404 10.61 6.75 -21.93
N ARG A 405 11.07 5.79 -21.12
CA ARG A 405 11.96 4.70 -21.58
C ARG A 405 11.28 3.67 -22.50
N PHE A 406 9.95 3.69 -22.58
CA PHE A 406 9.17 2.86 -23.50
C PHE A 406 8.19 3.70 -24.33
N SER A 407 8.57 4.95 -24.64
CA SER A 407 7.72 5.92 -25.34
C SER A 407 7.31 5.50 -26.77
N TRP A 408 8.04 4.53 -27.35
CA TRP A 408 7.74 3.91 -28.64
C TRP A 408 6.60 2.88 -28.59
N SER A 409 6.21 2.43 -27.40
CA SER A 409 5.23 1.38 -27.18
C SER A 409 3.81 1.90 -27.37
N VAL A 410 3.04 1.23 -28.24
CA VAL A 410 1.59 1.45 -28.35
C VAL A 410 0.94 1.04 -27.03
N LEU A 411 0.14 1.91 -26.42
CA LEU A 411 -0.48 1.62 -25.12
C LEU A 411 -1.69 0.68 -25.25
N SER A 412 -1.92 -0.12 -24.23
CA SER A 412 -3.12 -0.94 -24.06
C SER A 412 -4.23 -0.10 -23.40
N ASP A 413 -5.48 -0.39 -23.75
CA ASP A 413 -6.68 0.29 -23.23
C ASP A 413 -7.36 -0.52 -22.13
N GLY A 414 -6.59 -1.29 -21.37
CA GLY A 414 -7.12 -2.05 -20.24
C GLY A 414 -6.14 -3.07 -19.68
N PHE A 415 -6.54 -3.63 -18.54
CA PHE A 415 -5.88 -4.76 -17.89
C PHE A 415 -6.70 -6.03 -18.08
N THR A 416 -6.02 -7.15 -18.27
CA THR A 416 -6.63 -8.46 -18.42
C THR A 416 -5.94 -9.49 -17.53
N VAL A 417 -6.69 -10.53 -17.18
CA VAL A 417 -6.19 -11.70 -16.46
C VAL A 417 -6.44 -12.96 -17.29
N ALA A 418 -5.63 -13.99 -17.08
CA ALA A 418 -5.74 -15.27 -17.78
C ALA A 418 -6.14 -16.39 -16.82
N GLU A 419 -7.16 -17.17 -17.17
CA GLU A 419 -7.47 -18.40 -16.43
C GLU A 419 -6.40 -19.47 -16.70
N THR A 420 -5.90 -20.09 -15.63
CA THR A 420 -4.90 -21.15 -15.70
C THR A 420 -5.27 -22.30 -14.76
N GLU A 421 -4.56 -23.43 -14.86
CA GLU A 421 -4.81 -24.58 -13.98
C GLU A 421 -4.51 -24.30 -12.50
N PHE A 422 -3.64 -23.33 -12.20
CA PHE A 422 -3.28 -22.97 -10.83
C PHE A 422 -4.04 -21.77 -10.27
N GLY A 423 -4.96 -21.17 -11.04
CA GLY A 423 -5.71 -19.98 -10.66
C GLY A 423 -5.69 -18.91 -11.75
N CYS A 424 -6.12 -17.72 -11.39
CA CYS A 424 -6.13 -16.58 -12.29
C CYS A 424 -4.77 -15.87 -12.29
N LEU A 425 -4.13 -15.74 -13.46
CA LEU A 425 -2.84 -15.10 -13.65
C LEU A 425 -3.01 -13.66 -14.17
N GLY A 426 -2.55 -12.69 -13.38
CA GLY A 426 -2.31 -11.32 -13.85
C GLY A 426 -0.89 -11.17 -14.42
N LEU A 427 -0.77 -10.43 -15.52
CA LEU A 427 0.51 -10.01 -16.09
C LEU A 427 0.58 -8.48 -16.03
N LEU A 428 1.70 -7.91 -15.61
CA LEU A 428 1.91 -6.46 -15.63
C LEU A 428 3.29 -6.12 -16.18
N CYS A 429 3.36 -5.12 -17.06
CA CYS A 429 4.63 -4.55 -17.47
C CYS A 429 5.30 -3.83 -16.29
N SER A 430 6.64 -3.74 -16.33
CA SER A 430 7.41 -3.13 -15.23
C SER A 430 6.98 -1.70 -14.88
N ASP A 431 6.57 -0.90 -15.85
CA ASP A 431 6.16 0.49 -15.58
C ASP A 431 4.70 0.61 -15.17
N ASP A 432 3.86 -0.40 -15.43
CA ASP A 432 2.50 -0.44 -14.91
C ASP A 432 2.48 -0.81 -13.43
N SER A 433 3.49 -1.54 -12.94
CA SER A 433 3.49 -2.04 -11.55
C SER A 433 3.65 -0.97 -10.47
N ILE A 434 4.08 0.24 -10.83
CA ILE A 434 4.19 1.35 -9.86
C ILE A 434 2.83 1.96 -9.51
N TYR A 435 1.84 1.83 -10.41
CA TYR A 435 0.50 2.39 -10.21
C TYR A 435 -0.32 1.43 -9.35
N PRO A 436 -0.78 1.83 -8.16
CA PRO A 436 -1.60 0.97 -7.33
C PRO A 436 -2.92 0.57 -8.02
N GLU A 437 -3.45 1.43 -8.89
CA GLU A 437 -4.64 1.14 -9.67
C GLU A 437 -4.50 -0.13 -10.51
N ALA A 438 -3.31 -0.40 -11.08
CA ALA A 438 -3.08 -1.56 -11.92
C ALA A 438 -3.28 -2.88 -11.14
N PHE A 439 -2.69 -2.98 -9.94
CA PHE A 439 -2.85 -4.16 -9.09
C PHE A 439 -4.27 -4.30 -8.56
N ARG A 440 -4.91 -3.19 -8.18
CA ARG A 440 -6.30 -3.19 -7.75
C ARG A 440 -7.23 -3.71 -8.84
N LEU A 441 -7.05 -3.27 -10.09
CA LEU A 441 -7.86 -3.68 -11.22
C LEU A 441 -7.70 -5.17 -11.54
N VAL A 442 -6.48 -5.72 -11.57
CA VAL A 442 -6.29 -7.16 -11.82
C VAL A 442 -6.78 -8.00 -10.63
N ALA A 443 -6.65 -7.51 -9.40
CA ALA A 443 -7.19 -8.20 -8.23
C ALA A 443 -8.73 -8.23 -8.23
N MET A 444 -9.39 -7.14 -8.65
CA MET A 444 -10.84 -7.09 -8.85
C MET A 444 -11.33 -7.96 -10.01
N GLN A 445 -10.45 -8.30 -10.96
CA GLN A 445 -10.71 -9.31 -11.99
C GLN A 445 -10.44 -10.75 -11.50
N GLY A 446 -9.95 -10.91 -10.27
CA GLY A 446 -9.74 -12.20 -9.63
C GLY A 446 -8.33 -12.76 -9.74
N ALA A 447 -7.32 -11.96 -10.07
CA ALA A 447 -5.94 -12.42 -10.06
C ALA A 447 -5.56 -13.03 -8.70
N ASP A 448 -5.11 -14.29 -8.73
CA ASP A 448 -4.58 -15.02 -7.56
C ASP A 448 -3.05 -14.93 -7.49
N VAL A 449 -2.44 -14.84 -8.68
CA VAL A 449 -0.99 -14.71 -8.91
C VAL A 449 -0.77 -13.61 -9.92
N VAL A 450 0.18 -12.72 -9.66
CA VAL A 450 0.64 -11.70 -10.60
C VAL A 450 2.12 -11.95 -10.94
N SER A 451 2.48 -11.85 -12.22
CA SER A 451 3.88 -11.86 -12.64
C SER A 451 4.29 -10.51 -13.22
N VAL A 452 5.42 -9.99 -12.73
CA VAL A 452 6.01 -8.71 -13.14
C VAL A 452 7.45 -8.96 -13.63
N PRO A 453 7.67 -8.96 -14.95
CA PRO A 453 9.01 -8.91 -15.54
C PRO A 453 9.59 -7.51 -15.32
N LEU A 454 10.30 -7.36 -14.21
CA LEU A 454 10.63 -6.08 -13.60
C LEU A 454 11.97 -5.51 -14.10
N ILE A 455 11.97 -4.21 -14.35
CA ILE A 455 13.13 -3.39 -14.69
C ILE A 455 13.03 -2.12 -13.81
N PRO A 456 13.38 -2.17 -12.52
CA PRO A 456 13.03 -1.08 -11.60
C PRO A 456 13.89 0.16 -11.84
N LEU A 457 13.35 1.35 -11.57
CA LEU A 457 14.10 2.63 -11.62
C LEU A 457 14.42 3.16 -10.23
N GLU A 458 13.61 2.84 -9.24
CA GLU A 458 13.77 3.31 -7.87
C GLU A 458 13.76 2.15 -6.87
N ARG A 459 14.44 2.33 -5.74
CA ARG A 459 14.57 1.28 -4.72
C ARG A 459 13.24 0.91 -4.07
N TRP A 460 12.37 1.89 -3.87
CA TRP A 460 11.08 1.70 -3.20
C TRP A 460 10.18 0.70 -3.94
N GLU A 461 10.30 0.59 -5.27
CA GLU A 461 9.57 -0.37 -6.10
C GLU A 461 9.76 -1.82 -5.59
N LEU A 462 10.98 -2.13 -5.11
CA LEU A 462 11.35 -3.45 -4.59
C LEU A 462 11.14 -3.59 -3.09
N THR A 463 11.50 -2.56 -2.32
CA THR A 463 11.55 -2.66 -0.85
C THR A 463 10.21 -2.50 -0.19
N THR A 464 9.26 -1.82 -0.84
CA THR A 464 7.92 -1.56 -0.28
C THR A 464 6.81 -1.67 -1.33
N GLY A 465 6.98 -1.08 -2.52
CA GLY A 465 6.00 -1.00 -3.60
C GLY A 465 5.35 -2.34 -3.93
N LEU A 466 6.08 -3.23 -4.61
CA LEU A 466 5.55 -4.52 -5.05
C LEU A 466 5.13 -5.46 -3.90
N ILE A 467 5.82 -5.37 -2.76
CA ILE A 467 5.47 -6.13 -1.55
C ILE A 467 4.11 -5.69 -1.03
N GLU A 468 3.88 -4.38 -1.00
CA GLU A 468 2.63 -3.81 -0.57
C GLU A 468 1.51 -4.09 -1.58
N ARG A 469 1.76 -4.05 -2.88
CA ARG A 469 0.76 -4.44 -3.90
C ARG A 469 0.24 -5.86 -3.67
N ALA A 470 1.12 -6.78 -3.33
CA ALA A 470 0.76 -8.14 -2.97
C ALA A 470 -0.04 -8.19 -1.64
N ALA A 471 0.33 -7.35 -0.67
CA ALA A 471 -0.31 -7.26 0.64
C ALA A 471 -1.73 -6.67 0.59
N GLU A 472 -1.91 -5.47 0.03
CA GLU A 472 -3.17 -4.72 0.00
C GLU A 472 -4.24 -5.35 -0.91
N ASN A 473 -3.78 -6.09 -1.94
CA ASN A 473 -4.66 -6.77 -2.89
C ASN A 473 -4.79 -8.26 -2.60
N ARG A 474 -4.02 -8.80 -1.64
CA ARG A 474 -3.92 -10.24 -1.33
C ARG A 474 -3.72 -11.07 -2.60
N VAL A 475 -2.65 -10.77 -3.35
CA VAL A 475 -2.25 -11.53 -4.54
C VAL A 475 -0.86 -12.10 -4.33
N ASN A 476 -0.62 -13.32 -4.81
CA ASN A 476 0.75 -13.84 -4.89
C ASN A 476 1.50 -13.09 -5.99
N LEU A 477 2.82 -12.95 -5.87
CA LEU A 477 3.62 -12.17 -6.82
C LEU A 477 4.93 -12.87 -7.17
N LEU A 478 5.31 -12.84 -8.44
CA LEU A 478 6.68 -13.03 -8.90
C LEU A 478 7.18 -11.75 -9.54
N ALA A 479 8.21 -11.15 -8.96
CA ALA A 479 8.91 -9.99 -9.50
C ALA A 479 10.29 -10.44 -9.98
N ALA A 480 10.43 -10.76 -11.27
CA ALA A 480 11.67 -11.26 -11.84
C ALA A 480 12.47 -10.11 -12.47
N MET A 481 13.75 -9.98 -12.10
CA MET A 481 14.65 -8.94 -12.62
C MET A 481 16.10 -9.41 -12.58
N GLN A 482 16.97 -8.71 -13.32
CA GLN A 482 18.40 -8.83 -13.13
C GLN A 482 18.86 -8.15 -11.84
N PRO A 483 19.80 -8.74 -11.06
CA PRO A 483 20.39 -8.07 -9.91
C PRO A 483 20.93 -6.67 -10.26
N SER A 484 20.72 -5.72 -9.36
CA SER A 484 21.30 -4.37 -9.46
C SER A 484 21.56 -3.77 -8.08
N ASP A 485 22.04 -2.53 -8.05
CA ASP A 485 22.19 -1.76 -6.81
C ASP A 485 20.84 -1.39 -6.15
N LEU A 486 19.73 -1.55 -6.88
CA LEU A 486 18.39 -1.38 -6.33
C LEU A 486 17.94 -2.62 -5.55
N GLY A 487 18.41 -3.82 -5.91
CA GLY A 487 18.07 -5.07 -5.25
C GLY A 487 18.09 -6.29 -6.17
N VAL A 488 17.31 -7.30 -5.80
CA VAL A 488 17.12 -8.55 -6.55
C VAL A 488 15.63 -8.83 -6.70
N GLY A 489 15.28 -9.66 -7.69
CA GLY A 489 13.92 -10.15 -7.84
C GLY A 489 13.48 -10.97 -6.62
N PHE A 490 12.17 -11.15 -6.46
CA PHE A 490 11.61 -11.91 -5.35
C PHE A 490 10.24 -12.49 -5.69
N GLY A 491 9.88 -13.54 -4.95
CA GLY A 491 8.54 -14.07 -4.89
C GLY A 491 7.87 -13.66 -3.58
N ALA A 492 6.60 -13.29 -3.66
CA ALA A 492 5.77 -12.93 -2.51
C ALA A 492 4.62 -13.92 -2.40
N ALA A 493 4.72 -14.86 -1.46
CA ALA A 493 3.71 -15.88 -1.20
C ALA A 493 2.78 -15.42 -0.08
N LEU A 494 1.48 -15.64 -0.24
CA LEU A 494 0.48 -15.23 0.76
C LEU A 494 0.44 -16.20 1.94
N HIS A 495 0.32 -15.67 3.14
CA HIS A 495 -0.03 -16.45 4.33
C HIS A 495 -1.50 -16.90 4.29
N GLU A 496 -1.78 -18.06 4.88
CA GLU A 496 -3.16 -18.51 5.11
C GLU A 496 -3.78 -17.72 6.26
N ASP A 497 -3.08 -17.64 7.40
CA ASP A 497 -3.52 -16.84 8.55
C ASP A 497 -3.19 -15.36 8.34
N PHE A 498 -4.24 -14.54 8.27
CA PHE A 498 -4.17 -13.08 8.05
C PHE A 498 -5.16 -12.30 8.93
N THR A 499 -6.27 -12.91 9.32
CA THR A 499 -7.41 -12.21 9.94
C THR A 499 -7.24 -12.04 11.45
N ILE A 500 -7.43 -10.82 11.97
CA ILE A 500 -7.25 -10.47 13.40
C ILE A 500 -8.22 -11.21 14.34
N PHE A 501 -9.36 -11.68 13.82
CA PHE A 501 -10.40 -12.36 14.60
C PHE A 501 -10.63 -13.82 14.15
N GLY A 502 -9.71 -14.37 13.37
CA GLY A 502 -9.70 -15.78 12.98
C GLY A 502 -8.81 -16.63 13.88
N GLU A 503 -8.93 -17.96 13.79
CA GLU A 503 -7.99 -18.87 14.44
C GLU A 503 -6.70 -18.94 13.62
N TRP A 504 -5.57 -18.58 14.23
CA TRP A 504 -4.23 -18.69 13.63
C TRP A 504 -3.69 -20.12 13.77
N LYS A 505 -3.66 -20.89 12.68
CA LYS A 505 -3.38 -22.34 12.69
C LYS A 505 -2.05 -22.74 12.07
N THR A 506 -1.65 -22.03 11.03
CA THR A 506 -0.47 -22.30 10.20
C THR A 506 0.77 -21.55 10.67
N ARG A 507 0.60 -20.46 11.44
CA ARG A 507 1.70 -19.71 12.07
C ARG A 507 1.30 -19.14 13.42
N THR A 508 2.29 -18.92 14.26
CA THR A 508 2.13 -18.12 15.48
C THR A 508 1.92 -16.66 15.09
N PHE A 509 1.05 -15.97 15.84
CA PHE A 509 0.86 -14.54 15.69
C PHE A 509 2.14 -13.79 16.07
N ASP A 510 2.68 -13.02 15.12
CA ASP A 510 3.94 -12.27 15.24
C ASP A 510 3.74 -10.75 15.06
N GLY A 511 2.49 -10.29 15.08
CA GLY A 511 2.09 -8.90 14.85
C GLY A 511 1.87 -8.54 13.39
N VAL A 512 2.49 -9.25 12.44
CA VAL A 512 2.43 -8.91 11.01
C VAL A 512 1.12 -9.39 10.41
N LEU A 513 0.35 -8.50 9.79
CA LEU A 513 -0.92 -8.87 9.19
C LEU A 513 -0.77 -9.16 7.69
N THR A 514 -0.53 -8.13 6.91
CA THR A 514 -0.71 -8.14 5.46
C THR A 514 0.55 -8.57 4.71
N ARG A 515 1.74 -8.39 5.28
CA ARG A 515 3.00 -8.61 4.56
C ARG A 515 3.15 -10.08 4.11
N PRO A 516 3.44 -10.34 2.83
CA PRO A 516 3.63 -11.71 2.31
C PRO A 516 4.99 -12.31 2.72
N MET A 517 5.10 -13.63 2.60
CA MET A 517 6.37 -14.36 2.72
C MET A 517 7.25 -14.07 1.51
N LEU A 518 8.44 -13.54 1.76
CA LEU A 518 9.36 -13.16 0.69
C LEU A 518 10.43 -14.22 0.47
N THR A 519 10.61 -14.63 -0.78
CA THR A 519 11.75 -15.42 -1.23
C THR A 519 12.55 -14.59 -2.23
N HIS A 520 13.70 -14.08 -1.82
CA HIS A 520 14.57 -13.28 -2.68
C HIS A 520 15.39 -14.17 -3.61
N ALA A 521 15.58 -13.72 -4.86
CA ALA A 521 16.41 -14.40 -5.84
C ALA A 521 17.87 -14.48 -5.37
N ASN A 522 18.46 -15.66 -5.49
CA ASN A 522 19.82 -15.95 -5.07
C ASN A 522 20.82 -15.50 -6.13
N LYS A 523 21.60 -14.46 -5.82
CA LYS A 523 22.64 -13.90 -6.70
C LYS A 523 23.68 -14.91 -7.22
N SER A 524 23.82 -16.05 -6.56
CA SER A 524 24.78 -17.10 -6.92
C SER A 524 24.15 -18.29 -7.67
N SER A 525 22.85 -18.23 -7.99
CA SER A 525 22.12 -19.30 -8.68
C SER A 525 21.24 -18.72 -9.79
N ALA A 526 21.31 -19.30 -10.98
CA ALA A 526 20.45 -18.92 -12.10
C ALA A 526 18.96 -19.21 -11.83
N VAL A 527 18.65 -20.17 -10.95
CA VAL A 527 17.29 -20.56 -10.60
C VAL A 527 17.10 -20.42 -9.09
N THR A 528 16.06 -19.69 -8.69
CA THR A 528 15.60 -19.63 -7.30
C THR A 528 14.19 -20.21 -7.20
N PRO A 529 13.99 -21.36 -6.54
CA PRO A 529 12.67 -21.93 -6.34
C PRO A 529 11.84 -21.07 -5.36
N VAL A 530 10.55 -20.94 -5.65
CA VAL A 530 9.56 -20.22 -4.83
C VAL A 530 8.31 -21.08 -4.77
N VAL A 531 7.64 -21.19 -3.62
CA VAL A 531 6.30 -21.79 -3.54
C VAL A 531 5.31 -20.66 -3.26
N LEU A 532 4.35 -20.48 -4.17
CA LEU A 532 3.23 -19.54 -3.99
C LEU A 532 1.99 -20.30 -3.52
N HIS A 533 1.03 -19.58 -2.94
CA HIS A 533 -0.21 -20.17 -2.44
C HIS A 533 -1.44 -19.46 -3.05
N PRO A 534 -1.82 -19.77 -4.31
CA PRO A 534 -2.94 -19.11 -4.98
C PRO A 534 -4.24 -19.20 -4.18
N LYS A 535 -4.52 -20.33 -3.51
CA LYS A 535 -5.71 -20.50 -2.65
C LYS A 535 -5.84 -19.42 -1.57
N ASN A 536 -4.73 -18.92 -1.05
CA ASN A 536 -4.75 -17.90 0.02
C ASN A 536 -5.18 -16.52 -0.50
N ALA A 537 -5.25 -16.31 -1.82
CA ALA A 537 -5.79 -15.08 -2.40
C ALA A 537 -7.32 -14.97 -2.24
N GLU A 538 -8.02 -16.07 -1.97
CA GLU A 538 -9.48 -16.09 -1.75
C GLU A 538 -9.89 -15.28 -0.52
N ASN A 539 -9.08 -15.31 0.54
CA ASN A 539 -9.37 -14.56 1.77
C ASN A 539 -8.84 -13.13 1.68
N LYS A 540 -9.76 -12.17 1.54
CA LYS A 540 -9.46 -10.73 1.57
C LYS A 540 -9.93 -10.05 2.86
N VAL A 541 -10.41 -10.80 3.85
CA VAL A 541 -10.97 -10.27 5.09
C VAL A 541 -9.86 -10.10 6.13
N VAL A 542 -9.47 -8.85 6.41
CA VAL A 542 -8.43 -8.54 7.41
C VAL A 542 -8.98 -8.58 8.84
N SER A 543 -10.23 -8.18 9.03
CA SER A 543 -10.84 -8.10 10.35
C SER A 543 -12.37 -8.16 10.29
N HIS A 544 -13.04 -8.06 11.44
CA HIS A 544 -14.50 -8.08 11.52
C HIS A 544 -15.12 -7.02 10.60
N ARG A 545 -15.84 -7.48 9.58
CA ARG A 545 -16.49 -6.64 8.54
C ARG A 545 -15.51 -5.67 7.85
N THR A 546 -14.27 -6.11 7.64
CA THR A 546 -13.25 -5.35 6.90
C THR A 546 -12.59 -6.23 5.85
N HIS A 547 -12.86 -5.92 4.59
CA HIS A 547 -12.38 -6.57 3.39
C HIS A 547 -11.51 -5.59 2.60
N VAL A 548 -10.26 -5.96 2.30
CA VAL A 548 -9.24 -5.01 1.77
C VAL A 548 -9.51 -4.50 0.35
N ILE A 549 -10.46 -5.13 -0.37
CA ILE A 549 -10.91 -4.71 -1.71
C ILE A 549 -12.31 -4.07 -1.65
N ASP A 550 -13.31 -4.82 -1.20
CA ASP A 550 -14.73 -4.40 -1.15
C ASP A 550 -15.07 -3.32 -0.12
N ASN A 551 -14.21 -3.04 0.87
CA ASN A 551 -14.44 -1.91 1.79
C ASN A 551 -13.63 -0.67 1.42
N ARG A 552 -13.02 -0.63 0.23
CA ARG A 552 -12.49 0.60 -0.36
C ARG A 552 -13.57 1.69 -0.39
N PRO A 553 -13.21 2.98 -0.29
CA PRO A 553 -14.17 4.08 -0.29
C PRO A 553 -14.63 4.42 -1.73
N TRP A 554 -15.24 3.45 -2.42
CA TRP A 554 -15.60 3.52 -3.84
C TRP A 554 -16.41 4.76 -4.22
N HIS A 555 -17.30 5.23 -3.34
CA HIS A 555 -18.12 6.42 -3.55
C HIS A 555 -17.34 7.75 -3.42
N LEU A 556 -16.09 7.71 -2.94
CA LEU A 556 -15.23 8.88 -2.72
C LEU A 556 -14.05 8.95 -3.70
N LEU A 557 -14.00 8.07 -4.71
CA LEU A 557 -12.86 7.94 -5.62
C LEU A 557 -12.88 8.90 -6.81
N GLU A 558 -13.75 9.92 -6.83
CA GLU A 558 -13.79 10.91 -7.91
C GLU A 558 -12.40 11.46 -8.29
N PRO A 559 -11.49 11.79 -7.35
CA PRO A 559 -10.16 12.28 -7.72
C PRO A 559 -9.31 11.26 -8.49
N MET A 560 -9.52 9.96 -8.27
CA MET A 560 -8.84 8.90 -9.01
C MET A 560 -9.44 8.67 -10.39
N LEU A 561 -10.74 8.95 -10.56
CA LEU A 561 -11.49 8.71 -11.80
C LEU A 561 -11.52 9.93 -12.73
N ALA A 562 -11.30 11.13 -12.19
CA ALA A 562 -11.15 12.34 -12.97
C ALA A 562 -9.83 12.32 -13.75
N SER A 563 -9.87 12.81 -14.99
CA SER A 563 -8.65 13.19 -15.70
C SER A 563 -7.88 14.18 -14.84
N ALA A 564 -6.56 13.99 -14.71
CA ALA A 564 -5.74 14.80 -13.82
C ALA A 564 -6.02 16.30 -14.05
N PRO A 565 -6.29 17.09 -13.00
CA PRO A 565 -6.28 18.54 -13.16
C PRO A 565 -4.91 18.93 -13.72
N ASN A 566 -4.86 19.96 -14.57
CA ASN A 566 -3.60 20.58 -14.98
C ASN A 566 -2.96 21.22 -13.73
N VAL A 567 -2.26 20.43 -12.91
CA VAL A 567 -1.51 20.88 -11.72
C VAL A 567 -0.12 21.34 -12.13
#